data_AF-A0A7C5W2K5-F1
#
_entry.id   AF-A0A7C5W2K5-F1
#
_cell.length_a   1.000
_cell.length_b   1.000
_cell.length_c   1.000
_cell.angle_alpha   90.00
_cell.angle_beta   90.00
_cell.angle_gamma   90.00
#
_symmetry.space_group_name_H-M   'P 1'
#
loop_
_entity.id
_entity.type
_entity.pdbx_description
1 polymer ?
#
loop_
_entity_poly.entity_id
_entity_poly.type
_entity_poly.pdbx_seq_one_letter_code
_entity_poly.pdbx_strand_id
1 'polypeptide(L)'
;MRLNFLIDNRAGYTPGHIIKAFLLFERPIGRNKLMKELYLNEASTRTLIKNLEKNKLIAPTTKGCILTKKGMTIFNYIKKNISGPYKLKKGKYGVSNFNIAYVLRKKANKIKLGLEQRDEAIKFGADGLTTLIYRKKLFAPGLPNHFIEGIEIKDLKDNDVVLIGSAKSEGIADISTLNVIYKMM
;
A
#
# COMPACT_ATOMS: atom_id res chain seq x y z
N MET A 1 -11.54 7.92 -5.57
CA MET A 1 -10.72 9.14 -5.75
C MET A 1 -9.66 8.84 -6.78
N ARG A 2 -9.51 9.63 -7.85
CA ARG A 2 -8.49 9.38 -8.89
C ARG A 2 -7.22 10.14 -8.55
N LEU A 3 -6.18 9.41 -8.15
CA LEU A 3 -4.84 9.95 -7.89
C LEU A 3 -3.98 10.03 -9.17
N ASN A 4 -4.54 9.70 -10.35
CA ASN A 4 -3.84 9.64 -11.62
C ASN A 4 -3.13 10.94 -12.01
N PHE A 5 -3.62 12.10 -11.54
CA PHE A 5 -3.00 13.40 -11.80
C PHE A 5 -1.63 13.58 -11.12
N LEU A 6 -1.29 12.70 -10.17
CA LEU A 6 0.00 12.67 -9.48
C LEU A 6 0.99 11.69 -10.12
N ILE A 7 0.56 10.90 -11.10
CA ILE A 7 1.45 9.96 -11.78
C ILE A 7 2.23 10.72 -12.83
N ASP A 8 3.56 10.67 -12.73
CA ASP A 8 4.47 11.12 -13.77
C ASP A 8 5.15 9.88 -14.36
N ASN A 9 4.78 9.50 -15.58
CA ASN A 9 5.30 8.31 -16.27
C ASN A 9 6.81 8.38 -16.54
N ARG A 10 7.43 9.56 -16.39
CA ARG A 10 8.89 9.76 -16.52
C ARG A 10 9.59 9.70 -15.17
N ALA A 11 8.86 9.63 -14.06
CA ALA A 11 9.42 9.61 -12.73
C ALA A 11 9.66 8.17 -12.23
N GLY A 12 10.72 7.98 -11.45
CA GLY A 12 11.07 6.69 -10.84
C GLY A 12 10.21 6.31 -9.63
N TYR A 13 8.98 6.80 -9.54
CA TYR A 13 8.03 6.43 -8.49
C TYR A 13 6.70 5.96 -9.10
N THR A 14 5.97 5.17 -8.34
CA THR A 14 4.72 4.52 -8.75
C THR A 14 3.56 4.96 -7.87
N PRO A 15 2.30 4.67 -8.24
CA PRO A 15 1.15 5.00 -7.40
C PRO A 15 1.23 4.47 -5.96
N GLY A 16 1.83 3.30 -5.75
CA GLY A 16 2.09 2.75 -4.42
C GLY A 16 2.98 3.66 -3.56
N HIS A 17 3.98 4.32 -4.16
CA HIS A 17 4.82 5.30 -3.46
C HIS A 17 4.03 6.54 -3.04
N ILE A 18 3.06 6.98 -3.84
CA ILE A 18 2.20 8.11 -3.48
C ILE A 18 1.36 7.75 -2.26
N ILE A 19 0.71 6.57 -2.26
CA ILE A 19 -0.06 6.11 -1.10
C ILE A 19 0.84 6.02 0.14
N LYS A 20 2.02 5.39 0.03
CA LYS A 20 2.97 5.28 1.14
C LYS A 20 3.39 6.66 1.65
N ALA A 21 3.68 7.60 0.76
CA ALA A 21 4.06 8.96 1.14
C ALA A 21 2.96 9.64 1.96
N PHE A 22 1.69 9.55 1.53
CA PHE A 22 0.57 10.08 2.31
C PHE A 22 0.46 9.46 3.70
N LEU A 23 0.63 8.13 3.82
CA LEU A 23 0.65 7.45 5.12
C LEU A 23 1.80 7.97 6.01
N LEU A 24 2.97 8.27 5.44
CA LEU A 24 4.13 8.81 6.16
C LEU A 24 3.98 10.29 6.56
N PHE A 25 3.24 11.09 5.79
CA PHE A 25 2.99 12.51 6.08
C PHE A 25 1.98 12.75 7.21
N GLU A 26 1.50 11.71 7.89
CA GLU A 26 0.72 11.85 9.13
C GLU A 26 1.48 12.67 10.19
N ARG A 27 2.82 12.66 10.13
CA ARG A 27 3.70 13.48 10.96
C ARG A 27 4.70 14.22 10.06
N PRO A 28 5.28 15.35 10.52
CA PRO A 28 6.37 15.99 9.80
C PRO A 28 7.51 15.00 9.54
N ILE A 29 7.93 14.89 8.27
CA ILE A 29 8.98 13.95 7.86
C ILE A 29 10.01 14.64 6.98
N GLY A 30 11.29 14.49 7.34
CA GLY A 30 12.41 14.98 6.57
C GLY A 30 12.68 14.13 5.33
N ARG A 31 13.22 14.75 4.27
CA ARG A 31 13.48 14.13 2.97
C ARG A 31 14.31 12.84 3.04
N ASN A 32 15.36 12.81 3.87
CA ASN A 32 16.22 11.63 4.01
C ASN A 32 15.47 10.43 4.60
N LYS A 33 14.61 10.66 5.60
CA LYS A 33 13.76 9.61 6.17
C LYS A 33 12.71 9.18 5.15
N LEU A 34 12.04 10.13 4.49
CA LEU A 34 11.06 9.84 3.45
C LEU A 34 11.65 8.96 2.33
N MET A 35 12.85 9.28 1.85
CA MET A 35 13.56 8.51 0.82
C MET A 35 13.77 7.05 1.24
N LYS A 36 14.27 6.83 2.45
CA LYS A 36 14.50 5.48 3.01
C LYS A 36 13.20 4.69 3.14
N GLU A 37 12.16 5.31 3.70
CA GLU A 37 10.86 4.67 3.88
C GLU A 37 10.16 4.39 2.55
N LEU A 38 10.36 5.22 1.53
CA LEU A 38 9.80 5.00 0.19
C LEU A 38 10.61 4.02 -0.66
N TYR A 39 11.81 3.61 -0.23
CA TYR A 39 12.74 2.81 -1.04
C TYR A 39 13.08 3.45 -2.40
N LEU A 40 13.09 4.79 -2.43
CA LEU A 40 13.41 5.57 -3.61
C LEU A 40 14.84 6.13 -3.52
N ASN A 41 15.40 6.48 -4.67
CA ASN A 41 16.61 7.31 -4.73
C ASN A 41 16.27 8.81 -4.55
N GLU A 42 17.30 9.65 -4.41
CA GLU A 42 17.12 11.08 -4.19
C GLU A 42 16.39 11.76 -5.35
N ALA A 43 16.74 11.39 -6.59
CA ALA A 43 16.12 11.96 -7.78
C ALA A 43 14.60 11.73 -7.79
N SER A 44 14.15 10.49 -7.60
CA SER A 44 12.74 10.10 -7.60
C SER A 44 12.00 10.70 -6.41
N THR A 45 12.62 10.72 -5.22
CA THR A 45 12.05 11.34 -4.02
C THR A 45 11.83 12.84 -4.23
N ARG A 46 12.81 13.54 -4.79
CA ARG A 46 12.70 14.98 -5.09
C ARG A 46 11.61 15.25 -6.11
N THR A 47 11.49 14.44 -7.16
CA THR A 47 10.43 14.57 -8.16
C THR A 47 9.05 14.34 -7.54
N LEU A 48 8.90 13.33 -6.67
CA LEU A 48 7.65 13.09 -5.94
C LEU A 48 7.26 14.30 -5.06
N ILE A 49 8.20 14.78 -4.23
CA ILE A 49 7.95 15.96 -3.36
C ILE A 49 7.53 17.16 -4.20
N LYS A 50 8.30 17.50 -5.25
CA LYS A 50 7.98 18.62 -6.13
C LYS A 50 6.59 18.49 -6.77
N ASN A 51 6.20 17.28 -7.18
CA ASN A 51 4.88 17.05 -7.75
C ASN A 51 3.77 17.27 -6.70
N LEU A 52 3.95 16.78 -5.49
CA LEU A 52 3.00 16.98 -4.39
C LEU A 52 2.89 18.46 -3.97
N GLU A 53 4.01 19.18 -3.91
CA GLU A 53 4.06 20.62 -3.63
C GLU A 53 3.37 21.44 -4.73
N LYS A 54 3.68 21.16 -6.00
CA LYS A 54 3.03 21.81 -7.17
C LYS A 54 1.51 21.65 -7.13
N ASN A 55 1.02 20.51 -6.65
CA ASN A 55 -0.40 20.22 -6.49
C ASN A 55 -1.01 20.76 -5.19
N LYS A 56 -0.23 21.48 -4.37
CA LYS A 56 -0.59 22.04 -3.06
C LYS A 56 -1.07 20.98 -2.07
N LEU A 57 -0.48 19.78 -2.10
CA LEU A 57 -0.84 18.66 -1.24
C LEU A 57 0.04 18.59 0.01
N ILE A 58 1.29 19.03 -0.11
CA ILE A 58 2.23 19.17 1.00
C ILE A 58 2.82 20.58 1.03
N ALA A 59 3.36 20.95 2.19
CA ALA A 59 4.11 22.19 2.38
C ALA A 59 5.41 21.91 3.17
N PRO A 60 6.51 22.61 2.87
CA PRO A 60 7.75 22.50 3.61
C PRO A 60 7.64 23.17 5.00
N THR A 61 8.38 22.63 5.96
CA THR A 61 8.54 23.14 7.33
C THR A 61 9.98 22.93 7.79
N THR A 62 10.38 23.54 8.89
CA THR A 62 11.71 23.34 9.51
C THR A 62 11.95 21.88 9.95
N LYS A 63 10.90 21.09 10.15
CA LYS A 63 10.96 19.67 10.57
C LYS A 63 10.74 18.68 9.42
N GLY A 64 10.63 19.16 8.19
CA GLY A 64 10.32 18.34 7.01
C GLY A 64 9.05 18.77 6.29
N CYS A 65 8.37 17.87 5.59
CA CYS A 65 7.12 18.20 4.88
C CYS A 65 5.88 17.81 5.70
N ILE A 66 4.81 18.60 5.58
CA ILE A 66 3.50 18.35 6.20
C ILE A 66 2.38 18.37 5.15
N LEU A 67 1.24 17.75 5.45
CA LEU A 67 0.05 17.85 4.61
C LEU A 67 -0.59 19.25 4.70
N THR A 68 -1.03 19.77 3.55
CA THR A 68 -1.94 20.93 3.53
C THR A 68 -3.37 20.49 3.85
N LYS A 69 -4.33 21.44 3.96
CA LYS A 69 -5.76 21.11 4.05
C LYS A 69 -6.22 20.20 2.90
N LYS A 70 -5.75 20.45 1.67
CA LYS A 70 -6.07 19.64 0.49
C LYS A 70 -5.44 18.24 0.58
N GLY A 71 -4.18 18.16 1.02
CA GLY A 71 -3.50 16.88 1.26
C GLY A 71 -4.16 16.05 2.36
N MET A 72 -4.65 16.70 3.41
CA MET A 72 -5.34 16.06 4.53
C MET A 72 -6.62 15.35 4.07
N THR A 73 -7.37 15.91 3.12
CA THR A 73 -8.54 15.23 2.53
C THR A 73 -8.16 13.91 1.86
N ILE A 74 -7.04 13.88 1.13
CA ILE A 74 -6.52 12.67 0.47
C ILE A 74 -6.04 11.66 1.52
N PHE A 75 -5.28 12.12 2.50
CA PHE A 75 -4.81 11.30 3.60
C PHE A 75 -5.95 10.63 4.36
N ASN A 76 -6.99 11.40 4.73
CA ASN A 76 -8.15 10.87 5.44
C ASN A 76 -8.90 9.82 4.61
N TYR A 77 -8.99 10.00 3.28
CA TYR A 77 -9.54 8.97 2.40
C TYR A 77 -8.69 7.70 2.39
N ILE A 78 -7.36 7.82 2.28
CA ILE A 78 -6.42 6.69 2.32
C ILE A 78 -6.55 5.96 3.67
N LYS A 79 -6.42 6.67 4.80
CA LYS A 79 -6.47 6.11 6.16
C LYS A 79 -7.82 5.46 6.50
N LYS A 80 -8.93 5.99 5.94
CA LYS A 80 -10.26 5.38 6.09
C LYS A 80 -10.38 4.04 5.36
N ASN A 81 -9.68 3.87 4.24
CA ASN A 81 -9.83 2.71 3.36
C ASN A 81 -8.69 1.68 3.51
N ILE A 82 -7.55 2.06 4.06
CA ILE A 82 -6.35 1.23 4.12
C ILE A 82 -5.87 1.15 5.57
N SER A 83 -5.54 -0.05 6.03
CA SER A 83 -4.88 -0.31 7.32
C SER A 83 -3.61 -1.11 7.10
N GLY A 84 -2.53 -0.78 7.81
CA GLY A 84 -1.21 -1.41 7.68
C GLY A 84 -0.09 -0.38 7.53
N PRO A 85 1.14 -0.82 7.20
CA PRO A 85 1.52 -2.21 6.91
C PRO A 85 1.52 -3.11 8.15
N TYR A 86 1.24 -4.41 7.95
CA TYR A 86 1.45 -5.46 8.94
C TYR A 86 2.56 -6.41 8.45
N LYS A 87 3.65 -6.52 9.22
CA LYS A 87 4.73 -7.46 8.91
C LYS A 87 4.33 -8.86 9.37
N LEU A 88 4.29 -9.81 8.44
CA LEU A 88 3.97 -11.21 8.75
C LEU A 88 5.25 -12.04 8.91
N LYS A 89 5.25 -12.98 9.86
CA LYS A 89 6.38 -13.87 10.11
C LYS A 89 6.62 -14.79 8.90
N LYS A 90 7.89 -15.12 8.65
CA LYS A 90 8.33 -16.03 7.58
C LYS A 90 7.68 -17.42 7.72
N GLY A 91 7.32 -18.04 6.59
CA GLY A 91 7.07 -19.48 6.50
C GLY A 91 5.62 -19.97 6.63
N LYS A 92 4.62 -19.10 6.84
CA LYS A 92 3.21 -19.57 6.96
C LYS A 92 2.22 -19.09 5.88
N TYR A 93 2.43 -17.94 5.23
CA TYR A 93 1.39 -17.31 4.38
C TYR A 93 1.89 -16.66 3.09
N GLY A 94 3.19 -16.77 2.80
CA GLY A 94 3.80 -16.07 1.68
C GLY A 94 4.87 -16.88 0.99
N VAL A 95 5.04 -16.60 -0.30
CA VAL A 95 5.93 -17.35 -1.21
C VAL A 95 7.41 -17.02 -0.94
N SER A 96 7.71 -15.93 -0.22
CA SER A 96 9.06 -15.38 -0.08
C SER A 96 9.40 -14.90 1.34
N ASN A 97 10.61 -14.39 1.50
CA ASN A 97 11.22 -14.00 2.78
C ASN A 97 10.54 -12.80 3.45
N PHE A 98 10.05 -11.83 2.67
CA PHE A 98 9.37 -10.64 3.19
C PHE A 98 7.90 -10.68 2.82
N ASN A 99 7.04 -10.54 3.82
CA ASN A 99 5.58 -10.60 3.68
C ASN A 99 4.95 -9.39 4.37
N ILE A 100 4.41 -8.47 3.56
CA ILE A 100 3.77 -7.24 4.02
C ILE A 100 2.30 -7.31 3.69
N ALA A 101 1.47 -7.19 4.73
CA ALA A 101 0.03 -7.20 4.58
C ALA A 101 -0.58 -5.81 4.73
N TYR A 102 -1.61 -5.54 3.94
CA TYR A 102 -2.50 -4.40 4.08
C TYR A 102 -3.95 -4.86 4.07
N VAL A 103 -4.78 -4.17 4.84
CA VAL A 103 -6.24 -4.34 4.82
C VAL A 103 -6.83 -3.24 3.95
N LEU A 104 -7.63 -3.62 2.97
CA LEU A 104 -8.43 -2.73 2.14
C LEU A 104 -9.90 -2.88 2.52
N ARG A 105 -10.51 -1.78 2.98
CA ARG A 105 -11.84 -1.81 3.61
C ARG A 105 -12.97 -2.03 2.59
N LYS A 106 -13.87 -2.98 2.88
CA LYS A 106 -15.11 -3.23 2.11
C LYS A 106 -14.91 -3.36 0.59
N LYS A 107 -13.91 -4.11 0.15
CA LYS A 107 -13.60 -4.34 -1.29
C LYS A 107 -13.72 -5.80 -1.73
N ALA A 108 -14.28 -6.70 -0.92
CA ALA A 108 -14.42 -8.11 -1.28
C ALA A 108 -15.17 -8.34 -2.60
N ASN A 109 -16.15 -7.49 -2.91
CA ASN A 109 -16.90 -7.54 -4.17
C ASN A 109 -16.07 -7.26 -5.44
N LYS A 110 -14.87 -6.68 -5.31
CA LYS A 110 -13.94 -6.47 -6.42
C LYS A 110 -12.98 -7.65 -6.63
N ILE A 111 -13.06 -8.68 -5.79
CA ILE A 111 -12.17 -9.84 -5.84
C ILE A 111 -12.93 -11.03 -6.46
N LYS A 112 -12.36 -11.59 -7.53
CA LYS A 112 -12.80 -12.88 -8.10
C LYS A 112 -12.00 -14.03 -7.46
N LEU A 113 -10.87 -14.39 -8.06
CA LEU A 113 -9.97 -15.45 -7.57
C LEU A 113 -8.65 -14.89 -6.98
N GLY A 114 -8.47 -13.57 -6.94
CA GLY A 114 -7.21 -12.95 -6.48
C GLY A 114 -6.05 -13.01 -7.48
N LEU A 115 -6.22 -13.68 -8.63
CA LEU A 115 -5.18 -13.81 -9.65
C LEU A 115 -4.81 -12.47 -10.29
N GLU A 116 -5.80 -11.62 -10.58
CA GLU A 116 -5.56 -10.28 -11.13
C GLU A 116 -4.71 -9.42 -10.19
N GLN A 117 -4.92 -9.54 -8.87
CA GLN A 117 -4.14 -8.84 -7.85
C GLN A 117 -2.71 -9.39 -7.78
N ARG A 118 -2.54 -10.71 -7.87
CA ARG A 118 -1.22 -11.36 -7.93
C ARG A 118 -0.42 -10.92 -9.14
N ASP A 119 -1.01 -11.03 -10.33
CA ASP A 119 -0.32 -10.73 -11.59
C ASP A 119 0.03 -9.24 -11.67
N GLU A 120 -0.80 -8.37 -11.10
CA GLU A 120 -0.47 -6.95 -10.96
C GLU A 120 0.70 -6.71 -10.01
N ALA A 121 0.79 -7.39 -8.86
CA ALA A 121 1.92 -7.26 -7.94
C ALA A 121 3.24 -7.73 -8.58
N ILE A 122 3.21 -8.81 -9.37
CA ILE A 122 4.38 -9.36 -10.06
C ILE A 122 4.97 -8.35 -11.04
N LYS A 123 4.15 -7.53 -11.71
CA LYS A 123 4.65 -6.44 -12.58
C LYS A 123 5.52 -5.41 -11.85
N PHE A 124 5.34 -5.28 -10.53
CA PHE A 124 6.13 -4.40 -9.67
C PHE A 124 7.26 -5.15 -8.92
N GLY A 125 7.59 -6.37 -9.36
CA GLY A 125 8.73 -7.14 -8.87
C GLY A 125 8.44 -8.06 -7.69
N ALA A 126 7.19 -8.18 -7.25
CA ALA A 126 6.82 -9.14 -6.20
C ALA A 126 7.01 -10.59 -6.68
N ASP A 127 7.37 -11.50 -5.78
CA ASP A 127 7.37 -12.94 -6.05
C ASP A 127 5.93 -13.49 -6.10
N GLY A 128 5.00 -12.79 -5.44
CA GLY A 128 3.57 -13.09 -5.48
C GLY A 128 2.77 -12.17 -4.56
N LEU A 129 1.44 -12.32 -4.61
CA LEU A 129 0.54 -11.68 -3.67
C LEU A 129 -0.64 -12.62 -3.35
N THR A 130 -0.89 -12.80 -2.07
CA THR A 130 -2.02 -13.57 -1.55
C THR A 130 -3.16 -12.62 -1.22
N THR A 131 -4.35 -12.93 -1.73
CA THR A 131 -5.58 -12.18 -1.42
C THR A 131 -6.46 -13.02 -0.50
N LEU A 132 -6.91 -12.44 0.62
CA LEU A 132 -7.85 -13.06 1.54
C LEU A 132 -9.04 -12.13 1.76
N ILE A 133 -10.22 -12.71 1.98
CA ILE A 133 -11.44 -11.98 2.30
C ILE A 133 -11.83 -12.30 3.75
N TYR A 134 -12.23 -11.28 4.49
CA TYR A 134 -12.73 -11.45 5.86
C TYR A 134 -14.26 -11.50 5.89
N ARG A 135 -14.80 -12.63 6.38
CA ARG A 135 -16.21 -12.81 6.76
C ARG A 135 -16.27 -13.66 8.02
N LYS A 136 -16.20 -13.02 9.19
CA LYS A 136 -15.96 -13.64 10.52
C LYS A 136 -14.59 -14.33 10.66
N LYS A 137 -14.12 -15.01 9.61
CA LYS A 137 -12.80 -15.61 9.45
C LYS A 137 -12.21 -15.20 8.09
N LEU A 138 -10.88 -15.33 7.95
CA LEU A 138 -10.19 -15.12 6.68
C LEU A 138 -10.30 -16.37 5.80
N PHE A 139 -10.56 -16.19 4.52
CA PHE A 139 -10.55 -17.28 3.53
C PHE A 139 -9.97 -16.79 2.19
N ALA A 140 -9.46 -17.72 1.39
CA ALA A 140 -8.99 -17.42 0.04
C ALA A 140 -10.18 -17.38 -0.96
N PRO A 141 -10.23 -16.42 -1.89
CA PRO A 141 -11.27 -16.37 -2.91
C PRO A 141 -11.31 -17.67 -3.73
N GLY A 142 -12.51 -18.19 -3.98
CA GLY A 142 -12.71 -19.51 -4.62
C GLY A 142 -12.64 -20.71 -3.66
N LEU A 143 -12.22 -20.51 -2.41
CA LEU A 143 -12.18 -21.54 -1.36
C LEU A 143 -12.90 -21.04 -0.08
N PRO A 144 -14.22 -20.73 -0.13
CA PRO A 144 -14.93 -20.06 0.97
C PRO A 144 -15.03 -20.87 2.27
N ASN A 145 -14.82 -22.19 2.21
CA ASN A 145 -14.86 -23.09 3.37
C ASN A 145 -13.47 -23.42 3.93
N HIS A 146 -12.40 -22.94 3.30
CA HIS A 146 -11.03 -23.14 3.76
C HIS A 146 -10.54 -21.86 4.44
N PHE A 147 -10.63 -21.85 5.78
CA PHE A 147 -10.23 -20.71 6.57
C PHE A 147 -8.72 -20.69 6.82
N ILE A 148 -8.13 -19.50 6.73
CA ILE A 148 -6.72 -19.27 7.01
C ILE A 148 -6.59 -18.79 8.46
N GLU A 149 -5.90 -19.58 9.27
CA GLU A 149 -5.62 -19.27 10.67
C GLU A 149 -4.22 -18.68 10.85
N GLY A 150 -3.95 -18.00 11.97
CA GLY A 150 -2.63 -17.48 12.37
C GLY A 150 -2.17 -16.19 11.70
N ILE A 151 -3.05 -15.51 10.97
CA ILE A 151 -2.89 -14.10 10.58
C ILE A 151 -3.57 -13.22 11.63
N GLU A 152 -2.75 -12.59 12.47
CA GLU A 152 -3.23 -11.72 13.56
C GLU A 152 -3.31 -10.26 13.09
N ILE A 153 -4.38 -9.93 12.37
CA ILE A 153 -4.71 -8.54 12.04
C ILE A 153 -5.95 -8.14 12.85
N LYS A 154 -5.80 -7.10 13.69
CA LYS A 154 -6.89 -6.57 14.52
C LYS A 154 -7.85 -5.72 13.68
N ASP A 155 -9.07 -5.56 14.19
CA ASP A 155 -10.11 -4.67 13.65
C ASP A 155 -10.55 -4.96 12.20
N LEU A 156 -10.46 -6.22 11.75
CA LEU A 156 -11.05 -6.64 10.48
C LEU A 156 -12.58 -6.55 10.54
N LYS A 157 -13.18 -6.02 9.48
CA LYS A 157 -14.63 -5.87 9.32
C LYS A 157 -15.12 -6.69 8.14
N ASP A 158 -16.39 -7.04 8.18
CA ASP A 158 -17.00 -7.83 7.10
C ASP A 158 -16.77 -7.19 5.72
N ASN A 159 -16.39 -8.03 4.75
CA ASN A 159 -16.00 -7.67 3.39
C ASN A 159 -14.69 -6.87 3.24
N ASP A 160 -13.88 -6.78 4.30
CA ASP A 160 -12.50 -6.34 4.16
C ASP A 160 -11.67 -7.36 3.39
N VAL A 161 -10.68 -6.85 2.65
CA VAL A 161 -9.72 -7.66 1.88
C VAL A 161 -8.35 -7.50 2.50
N VAL A 162 -7.68 -8.61 2.79
CA VAL A 162 -6.28 -8.62 3.21
C VAL A 162 -5.43 -8.99 2.00
N LEU A 163 -4.52 -8.10 1.61
CA LEU A 163 -3.56 -8.32 0.54
C LEU A 163 -2.18 -8.49 1.18
N ILE A 164 -1.50 -9.60 0.87
CA ILE A 164 -0.20 -9.95 1.41
C ILE A 164 0.78 -10.02 0.25
N GLY A 165 1.62 -9.00 0.08
CA GLY A 165 2.70 -9.03 -0.91
C GLY A 165 3.89 -9.79 -0.37
N SER A 166 4.44 -10.69 -1.20
CA SER A 166 5.64 -11.47 -0.92
C SER A 166 6.76 -11.08 -1.88
N ALA A 167 7.95 -10.79 -1.36
CA ALA A 167 9.11 -10.49 -2.21
C ALA A 167 10.47 -10.80 -1.53
N LYS A 168 11.54 -10.70 -2.33
CA LYS A 168 12.94 -10.80 -1.88
C LYS A 168 13.43 -9.60 -1.06
N SER A 169 12.70 -8.49 -1.05
CA SER A 169 13.00 -7.32 -0.21
C SER A 169 11.73 -6.73 0.38
N GLU A 170 11.85 -6.11 1.56
CA GLU A 170 10.73 -5.45 2.23
C GLU A 170 10.09 -4.37 1.35
N GLY A 171 10.93 -3.57 0.67
CA GLY A 171 10.43 -2.47 -0.16
C GLY A 171 9.64 -2.91 -1.36
N ILE A 172 10.04 -4.01 -2.01
CA ILE A 172 9.27 -4.58 -3.12
C ILE A 172 7.94 -5.13 -2.58
N ALA A 173 7.94 -5.90 -1.49
CA ALA A 173 6.72 -6.48 -0.90
C ALA A 173 5.71 -5.38 -0.52
N ASP A 174 6.19 -4.29 0.05
CA ASP A 174 5.37 -3.16 0.46
C ASP A 174 4.81 -2.36 -0.73
N ILE A 175 5.70 -1.82 -1.57
CA ILE A 175 5.30 -0.94 -2.67
C ILE A 175 4.47 -1.68 -3.71
N SER A 176 4.77 -2.93 -4.04
CA SER A 176 3.95 -3.72 -4.98
C SER A 176 2.52 -3.91 -4.45
N THR A 177 2.35 -4.22 -3.17
CA THR A 177 1.04 -4.35 -2.53
C THR A 177 0.25 -3.05 -2.60
N LEU A 178 0.89 -1.92 -2.33
CA LEU A 178 0.25 -0.60 -2.44
C LEU A 178 -0.14 -0.24 -3.88
N ASN A 179 0.61 -0.69 -4.89
CA ASN A 179 0.21 -0.52 -6.30
C ASN A 179 -1.04 -1.33 -6.65
N VAL A 180 -1.18 -2.54 -6.10
CA VAL A 180 -2.41 -3.33 -6.25
C VAL A 180 -3.59 -2.65 -5.56
N ILE A 181 -3.40 -2.15 -4.34
CA ILE A 181 -4.42 -1.38 -3.62
C ILE A 181 -4.86 -0.17 -4.44
N TYR A 182 -3.92 0.57 -5.02
CA TYR A 182 -4.22 1.72 -5.86
C TYR A 182 -5.21 1.38 -6.99
N LYS A 183 -4.98 0.26 -7.68
CA LYS A 183 -5.83 -0.21 -8.77
C LYS A 183 -7.23 -0.61 -8.31
N MET A 184 -7.38 -0.99 -7.05
CA MET A 184 -8.64 -1.42 -6.44
C MET A 184 -9.45 -0.29 -5.80
N MET A 185 -8.88 0.90 -5.60
CA MET A 185 -9.54 2.04 -4.94
C MET A 185 -10.60 2.67 -5.85
#